data_AF-A0A182GZZ9-F1
#
_entry.id   AF-A0A182GZZ9-F1
#
_cell.length_a   1.000
_cell.length_b   1.000
_cell.length_c   1.000
_cell.angle_alpha   90.00
_cell.angle_beta   90.00
_cell.angle_gamma   90.00
#
_symmetry.space_group_name_H-M   'P 1'
#
loop_
_entity.id
_entity.type
_entity.pdbx_description
1 polymer ?
#
loop_
_entity_poly.entity_id
_entity_poly.type
_entity_poly.pdbx_seq_one_letter_code
_entity_poly.pdbx_strand_id
1 'polypeptide(L)'
;MFSSGGNLSAIVTTAVLLLITFGVRESTQQQYDANDYMKREHSLFKPYQGSGMTIPYWDFFGSTFVTNSYIRLTPDLQSKSGAIWNQVPCTSINWEMHVNFKVHGKGKDLFGDGFAIWYAKDRLQTGPVFGSRDNFLGLAIILDTYSNHNGPHNHQHPYISAMVNNGSLSYDHDRDGTHTQLAGCEAKFRNVDYDTLISIRYENDVLTVSTDLENKNTWKQCFQVTGVKLPTGYFFGVSATTGDLSDNHDLLAMKFYELEAPALHAEDRSRIIPSAETFDAPREHKDDPKQGGMSNVKIFFLILLVMLIVVVLVVIGIMFYQKHQENSRKRFY
;
A
#
# COMPACT_ATOMS: atom_id res chain seq x y z
N MET A 1 -78.72 -27.04 17.00
CA MET A 1 -78.10 -25.86 17.68
C MET A 1 -76.59 -26.00 17.56
N PHE A 2 -75.98 -25.20 16.69
CA PHE A 2 -74.54 -24.95 16.67
C PHE A 2 -74.15 -24.12 17.89
N SER A 3 -73.02 -24.41 18.54
CA SER A 3 -72.05 -23.41 19.08
C SER A 3 -70.90 -24.17 19.74
N SER A 4 -69.73 -24.22 19.11
CA SER A 4 -68.58 -23.31 19.32
C SER A 4 -67.62 -23.81 20.41
N GLY A 5 -66.49 -24.32 19.95
CA GLY A 5 -65.33 -24.63 20.77
C GLY A 5 -64.12 -24.89 19.89
N GLY A 6 -63.94 -24.06 18.86
CA GLY A 6 -62.78 -24.13 17.98
C GLY A 6 -61.52 -23.82 18.78
N ASN A 7 -60.62 -24.80 18.88
CA ASN A 7 -59.32 -24.69 19.52
C ASN A 7 -58.43 -23.68 18.76
N LEU A 8 -58.64 -22.39 19.00
CA LEU A 8 -57.76 -21.31 18.53
C LEU A 8 -56.30 -21.51 18.98
N SER A 9 -56.10 -22.14 20.14
CA SER A 9 -54.77 -22.43 20.71
C SER A 9 -53.93 -23.37 19.82
N ALA A 10 -54.56 -24.38 19.20
CA ALA A 10 -53.86 -25.37 18.39
C ALA A 10 -53.41 -24.80 17.03
N ILE A 11 -54.21 -23.88 16.46
CA ILE A 11 -53.93 -23.25 15.16
C ILE A 11 -52.82 -22.19 15.31
N VAL A 12 -52.82 -21.44 16.42
CA VAL A 12 -51.77 -20.44 16.70
C VAL A 12 -50.43 -21.10 16.97
N THR A 13 -50.39 -22.23 17.69
CA THR A 13 -49.15 -22.96 17.96
C THR A 13 -48.56 -23.61 16.71
N THR A 14 -49.37 -24.14 15.79
CA THR A 14 -48.85 -24.67 14.52
C THR A 14 -48.37 -23.57 13.58
N ALA A 15 -49.03 -22.41 13.53
CA ALA A 15 -48.60 -21.28 12.71
C ALA A 15 -47.27 -20.67 13.19
N VAL A 16 -47.08 -20.57 14.51
CA VAL A 16 -45.81 -20.07 15.10
C VAL A 16 -44.66 -21.05 14.88
N LEU A 17 -44.91 -22.36 14.96
CA LEU A 17 -43.88 -23.37 14.70
C LEU A 17 -43.47 -23.41 13.22
N LEU A 18 -44.40 -23.16 12.30
CA LEU A 18 -44.11 -23.01 10.86
C LEU A 18 -43.35 -21.72 10.55
N LEU A 19 -43.66 -20.60 11.22
CA LEU A 19 -42.92 -19.35 11.03
C LEU A 19 -41.47 -19.43 11.57
N ILE A 20 -41.22 -20.24 12.60
CA ILE A 20 -39.87 -20.45 13.15
C ILE A 20 -39.03 -21.38 12.24
N THR A 21 -39.63 -22.34 11.54
CA THR A 21 -38.90 -23.23 10.61
C THR A 21 -38.58 -22.58 9.26
N PHE A 22 -39.33 -21.57 8.84
CA PHE A 22 -39.03 -20.80 7.62
C PHE A 22 -38.07 -19.61 7.86
N GLY A 23 -37.70 -19.31 9.11
CA GLY A 23 -36.85 -18.15 9.46
C GLY A 23 -35.33 -18.41 9.55
N VAL A 24 -34.85 -19.62 9.28
CA VAL A 24 -33.42 -19.96 9.40
C VAL A 24 -32.95 -20.81 8.21
N ARG A 25 -32.95 -20.22 7.02
CA ARG A 25 -32.20 -20.74 5.86
C ARG A 25 -31.73 -19.58 5.01
N GLU A 26 -30.69 -18.88 5.47
CA GLU A 26 -29.84 -18.05 4.60
C GLU A 26 -28.56 -17.68 5.38
N SER A 27 -27.47 -18.38 5.09
CA SER A 27 -26.08 -17.96 5.36
C SER A 27 -25.05 -19.02 4.97
N THR A 28 -25.45 -20.28 4.78
CA THR A 28 -24.51 -21.36 4.44
C THR A 28 -24.20 -21.47 2.94
N GLN A 29 -25.04 -20.94 2.04
CA GLN A 29 -24.85 -21.11 0.60
C GLN A 29 -23.78 -20.17 0.03
N GLN A 30 -23.69 -18.94 0.57
CA GLN A 30 -22.73 -17.93 0.12
C GLN A 30 -21.25 -18.29 0.40
N GLN A 31 -21.01 -19.11 1.45
CA GLN A 31 -19.66 -19.56 1.82
C GLN A 31 -19.24 -20.85 1.10
N TYR A 32 -20.20 -21.62 0.57
CA TYR A 32 -19.91 -22.83 -0.22
C TYR A 32 -19.53 -22.49 -1.68
N ASP A 33 -20.15 -21.47 -2.30
CA ASP A 33 -19.84 -21.08 -3.68
C ASP A 33 -18.45 -20.42 -3.83
N ALA A 34 -17.99 -19.63 -2.85
CA ALA A 34 -16.71 -18.91 -2.98
C ALA A 34 -15.49 -19.86 -3.00
N ASN A 35 -15.55 -21.02 -2.34
CA ASN A 35 -14.42 -21.94 -2.28
C ASN A 35 -14.19 -22.71 -3.59
N ASP A 36 -15.21 -22.89 -4.42
CA ASP A 36 -15.10 -23.70 -5.65
C ASP A 36 -14.30 -22.98 -6.75
N TYR A 37 -14.30 -21.64 -6.73
CA TYR A 37 -13.54 -20.81 -7.66
C TYR A 37 -12.14 -20.45 -7.16
N MET A 38 -11.81 -20.75 -5.89
CA MET A 38 -10.53 -20.39 -5.31
C MET A 38 -9.41 -21.33 -5.79
N LYS A 39 -8.35 -20.78 -6.41
CA LYS A 39 -7.19 -21.59 -6.84
C LYS A 39 -6.13 -21.62 -5.77
N ARG A 40 -5.79 -22.83 -5.30
CA ARG A 40 -4.84 -23.01 -4.19
C ARG A 40 -3.41 -22.64 -4.59
N GLU A 41 -3.02 -22.95 -5.81
CA GLU A 41 -1.70 -22.68 -6.38
C GLU A 41 -1.35 -21.20 -6.48
N HIS A 42 -2.36 -20.32 -6.55
CA HIS A 42 -2.21 -18.85 -6.55
C HIS A 42 -2.66 -18.21 -5.22
N SER A 43 -2.93 -19.02 -4.19
CA SER A 43 -3.38 -18.54 -2.87
C SER A 43 -2.35 -18.81 -1.79
N LEU A 44 -2.30 -17.93 -0.80
CA LEU A 44 -1.41 -17.94 0.35
C LEU A 44 -2.19 -17.55 1.60
N PHE A 45 -2.40 -18.48 2.53
CA PHE A 45 -3.10 -18.19 3.78
C PHE A 45 -2.70 -19.21 4.84
N LYS A 46 -2.89 -18.86 6.12
CA LYS A 46 -2.54 -19.71 7.26
C LYS A 46 -3.23 -21.10 7.18
N PRO A 47 -2.54 -22.19 7.56
CA PRO A 47 -1.11 -22.27 7.85
C PRO A 47 -0.27 -22.13 6.56
N TYR A 48 0.72 -21.23 6.57
CA TYR A 48 1.54 -20.94 5.38
C TYR A 48 2.55 -22.03 5.08
N GLN A 49 3.13 -22.63 6.12
CA GLN A 49 4.15 -23.66 6.00
C GLN A 49 3.49 -25.02 5.71
N GLY A 50 4.07 -25.74 4.75
CA GLY A 50 3.78 -27.16 4.56
C GLY A 50 4.57 -28.05 5.53
N SER A 51 4.90 -29.27 5.12
CA SER A 51 5.86 -30.11 5.84
C SER A 51 7.28 -29.57 5.65
N GLY A 52 7.74 -28.69 6.55
CA GLY A 52 9.09 -28.10 6.53
C GLY A 52 9.09 -26.57 6.56
N MET A 53 10.21 -25.96 6.18
CA MET A 53 10.38 -24.49 6.19
C MET A 53 9.88 -23.81 4.90
N THR A 54 9.37 -24.56 3.92
CA THR A 54 8.96 -24.04 2.61
C THR A 54 7.47 -23.70 2.57
N ILE A 55 7.13 -22.62 1.88
CA ILE A 55 5.74 -22.27 1.56
C ILE A 55 5.40 -22.90 0.19
N PRO A 56 4.40 -23.77 0.08
CA PRO A 56 4.02 -24.37 -1.20
C PRO A 56 3.70 -23.28 -2.23
N TYR A 57 4.26 -23.38 -3.44
CA TYR A 57 4.05 -22.43 -4.56
C TYR A 57 4.58 -21.00 -4.38
N TRP A 58 5.22 -20.66 -3.26
CA TRP A 58 5.65 -19.29 -2.99
C TRP A 58 7.11 -19.23 -2.56
N ASP A 59 7.86 -18.34 -3.20
CA ASP A 59 9.24 -18.01 -2.84
C ASP A 59 9.28 -16.64 -2.17
N PHE A 60 10.03 -16.51 -1.07
CA PHE A 60 10.24 -15.23 -0.40
C PHE A 60 11.73 -14.91 -0.25
N PHE A 61 12.07 -13.63 -0.22
CA PHE A 61 13.45 -13.16 -0.12
C PHE A 61 13.54 -11.80 0.59
N GLY A 62 14.77 -11.34 0.84
CA GLY A 62 15.05 -10.06 1.49
C GLY A 62 14.81 -10.15 3.00
N SER A 63 14.15 -9.14 3.57
CA SER A 63 13.77 -9.11 4.99
C SER A 63 12.56 -9.98 5.35
N THR A 64 11.94 -10.63 4.36
CA THR A 64 10.71 -11.38 4.57
C THR A 64 10.92 -12.56 5.52
N PHE A 65 10.07 -12.68 6.54
CA PHE A 65 10.02 -13.87 7.41
C PHE A 65 8.58 -14.33 7.65
N VAL A 66 8.44 -15.61 7.98
CA VAL A 66 7.16 -16.30 8.09
C VAL A 66 6.91 -16.67 9.54
N THR A 67 5.72 -16.39 10.04
CA THR A 67 5.23 -16.88 11.34
C THR A 67 3.98 -17.74 11.14
N ASN A 68 3.42 -18.29 12.21
CA ASN A 68 2.16 -19.03 12.13
C ASN A 68 0.93 -18.13 11.86
N SER A 69 1.06 -16.82 12.06
CA SER A 69 -0.06 -15.87 12.04
C SER A 69 -0.01 -14.88 10.89
N TYR A 70 1.18 -14.53 10.41
CA TYR A 70 1.43 -13.58 9.33
C TYR A 70 2.78 -13.83 8.67
N ILE A 71 2.95 -13.28 7.47
CA ILE A 71 4.22 -13.17 6.76
C ILE A 71 4.62 -11.70 6.80
N ARG A 72 5.74 -11.37 7.44
CA ARG A 72 6.23 -9.99 7.51
C ARG A 72 7.20 -9.74 6.37
N LEU A 73 6.89 -8.78 5.50
CA LEU A 73 7.74 -8.38 4.37
C LEU A 73 8.89 -7.49 4.85
N THR A 74 8.58 -6.46 5.62
CA THR A 74 9.56 -5.63 6.32
C THR A 74 9.17 -5.43 7.78
N PRO A 75 10.14 -5.43 8.71
CA PRO A 75 9.93 -4.92 10.06
C PRO A 75 9.93 -3.40 10.11
N ASP A 76 9.43 -2.84 11.21
CA ASP A 76 9.57 -1.43 11.61
C ASP A 76 11.04 -1.11 11.97
N LEU A 77 11.90 -1.20 10.94
CA LEU A 77 13.32 -0.88 10.90
C LEU A 77 13.61 -0.23 9.54
N GLN A 78 14.52 0.73 9.54
CA GLN A 78 14.96 1.45 8.34
C GLN A 78 15.69 0.54 7.35
N SER A 79 15.65 0.93 6.07
CA SER A 79 16.39 0.33 4.96
C SER A 79 16.18 -1.18 4.84
N LYS A 80 14.93 -1.63 4.92
CA LYS A 80 14.54 -3.03 4.71
C LYS A 80 13.74 -3.16 3.43
N SER A 81 13.95 -4.28 2.76
CA SER A 81 13.23 -4.64 1.55
C SER A 81 12.98 -6.14 1.58
N GLY A 82 11.74 -6.54 1.39
CA GLY A 82 11.34 -7.94 1.38
C GLY A 82 10.20 -8.17 0.41
N ALA A 83 10.16 -9.36 -0.17
CA ALA A 83 9.05 -9.76 -1.04
C ALA A 83 8.74 -11.24 -0.94
N ILE A 84 7.57 -11.59 -1.46
CA ILE A 84 7.08 -12.96 -1.65
C ILE A 84 6.40 -13.05 -3.02
N TRP A 85 6.69 -14.10 -3.76
CA TRP A 85 6.25 -14.28 -5.15
C TRP A 85 5.75 -15.69 -5.39
N ASN A 86 4.64 -15.79 -6.13
CA ASN A 86 4.11 -17.04 -6.58
C ASN A 86 5.00 -17.64 -7.67
N GLN A 87 5.19 -18.96 -7.62
CA GLN A 87 6.00 -19.72 -8.58
C GLN A 87 5.20 -20.12 -9.82
N VAL A 88 3.86 -20.11 -9.73
CA VAL A 88 2.97 -20.59 -10.78
C VAL A 88 2.50 -19.40 -11.62
N PRO A 89 2.70 -19.41 -12.94
CA PRO A 89 2.18 -18.35 -13.80
C PRO A 89 0.66 -18.46 -13.90
N CYS A 90 -0.06 -17.34 -13.78
CA CYS A 90 -1.52 -17.33 -13.85
C CYS A 90 -2.00 -17.27 -15.30
N THR A 91 -2.76 -18.28 -15.70
CA THR A 91 -3.33 -18.41 -17.05
C THR A 91 -4.78 -17.91 -17.16
N SER A 92 -5.41 -17.54 -16.05
CA SER A 92 -6.78 -17.05 -16.03
C SER A 92 -6.89 -15.67 -16.65
N ILE A 93 -7.87 -15.48 -17.54
CA ILE A 93 -8.11 -14.21 -18.23
C ILE A 93 -8.96 -13.24 -17.40
N ASN A 94 -9.87 -13.78 -16.58
CA ASN A 94 -10.64 -13.04 -15.60
C ASN A 94 -10.31 -13.60 -14.21
N TRP A 95 -9.98 -12.72 -13.27
CA TRP A 95 -9.59 -13.12 -11.92
C TRP A 95 -9.88 -12.05 -10.88
N GLU A 96 -10.01 -12.49 -9.64
CA GLU A 96 -10.11 -11.62 -8.48
C GLU A 96 -9.13 -12.08 -7.39
N MET A 97 -8.33 -11.15 -6.89
CA MET A 97 -7.37 -11.38 -5.82
C MET A 97 -7.82 -10.62 -4.57
N HIS A 98 -8.06 -11.34 -3.48
CA HIS A 98 -8.31 -10.75 -2.16
C HIS A 98 -7.03 -10.83 -1.33
N VAL A 99 -6.53 -9.67 -0.91
CA VAL A 99 -5.35 -9.59 -0.06
C VAL A 99 -5.76 -9.05 1.31
N ASN A 100 -5.48 -9.83 2.36
CA ASN A 100 -5.57 -9.40 3.75
C ASN A 100 -4.16 -9.05 4.22
N PHE A 101 -3.98 -7.81 4.66
CA PHE A 101 -2.69 -7.26 5.07
C PHE A 101 -2.85 -6.48 6.37
N LYS A 102 -1.74 -6.01 6.94
CA LYS A 102 -1.74 -5.04 8.04
C LYS A 102 -0.47 -4.19 7.94
N VAL A 103 -0.64 -2.88 8.00
CA VAL A 103 0.47 -1.92 8.09
C VAL A 103 0.43 -1.23 9.44
N HIS A 104 1.51 -1.36 10.21
CA HIS A 104 1.56 -0.81 11.56
C HIS A 104 2.97 -0.49 12.01
N GLY A 105 3.11 0.53 12.85
CA GLY A 105 4.41 0.96 13.36
C GLY A 105 4.30 1.99 14.46
N LYS A 106 5.43 2.27 15.11
CA LYS A 106 5.49 3.15 16.29
C LYS A 106 5.40 4.64 15.93
N GLY A 107 5.80 5.00 14.71
CA GLY A 107 5.74 6.37 14.20
C GLY A 107 4.30 6.89 14.15
N LYS A 108 4.07 8.09 14.71
CA LYS A 108 2.76 8.77 14.62
C LYS A 108 2.64 9.53 13.31
N ASP A 109 3.56 10.44 13.07
CA ASP A 109 3.53 11.38 11.93
C ASP A 109 4.60 11.05 10.88
N LEU A 110 5.62 10.28 11.25
CA LEU A 110 6.72 9.86 10.38
C LEU A 110 6.70 8.32 10.27
N PHE A 111 6.36 7.83 9.09
CA PHE A 111 6.24 6.42 8.74
C PHE A 111 6.36 6.25 7.23
N GLY A 112 6.73 5.07 6.77
CA GLY A 112 6.97 4.82 5.35
C GLY A 112 7.60 3.45 5.05
N ASP A 113 7.75 3.07 3.78
CA ASP A 113 7.23 3.81 2.61
C ASP A 113 5.93 3.19 2.10
N GLY A 114 5.79 1.87 2.23
CA GLY A 114 4.59 1.15 1.83
C GLY A 114 4.91 -0.21 1.22
N PHE A 115 3.96 -0.72 0.46
CA PHE A 115 4.12 -1.99 -0.23
C PHE A 115 3.37 -2.02 -1.57
N ALA A 116 3.73 -2.96 -2.43
CA ALA A 116 3.12 -3.16 -3.73
C ALA A 116 2.66 -4.60 -3.90
N ILE A 117 1.49 -4.77 -4.51
CA ILE A 117 0.94 -6.04 -4.97
C ILE A 117 1.12 -6.10 -6.48
N TRP A 118 1.67 -7.21 -6.96
CA TRP A 118 2.14 -7.35 -8.32
C TRP A 118 1.36 -8.40 -9.09
N TYR A 119 1.17 -8.12 -10.37
CA TYR A 119 0.95 -9.11 -11.43
C TYR A 119 1.97 -8.83 -12.53
N ALA A 120 3.12 -9.51 -12.49
CA ALA A 120 4.29 -9.13 -13.29
C ALA A 120 5.00 -10.32 -13.94
N LYS A 121 5.68 -10.05 -15.06
CA LYS A 121 6.41 -11.06 -15.84
C LYS A 121 7.57 -11.70 -15.06
N ASP A 122 8.38 -10.87 -14.42
CA ASP A 122 9.58 -11.32 -13.73
C ASP A 122 9.32 -11.34 -12.23
N ARG A 123 9.64 -12.47 -11.60
CA ARG A 123 9.56 -12.68 -10.16
C ARG A 123 10.95 -12.63 -9.51
N LEU A 124 11.00 -12.43 -8.20
CA LEU A 124 12.25 -12.46 -7.42
C LEU A 124 13.31 -11.44 -7.86
N GLN A 125 12.87 -10.28 -8.35
CA GLN A 125 13.76 -9.18 -8.72
C GLN A 125 13.67 -8.08 -7.68
N THR A 126 14.81 -7.70 -7.09
CA THR A 126 14.93 -6.56 -6.17
C THR A 126 14.99 -5.25 -6.93
N GLY A 127 14.51 -4.17 -6.32
CA GLY A 127 14.71 -2.83 -6.88
C GLY A 127 14.03 -1.74 -6.05
N PRO A 128 13.99 -0.51 -6.59
CA PRO A 128 13.57 0.67 -5.84
C PRO A 128 12.05 0.78 -5.68
N VAL A 129 11.25 0.04 -6.45
CA VAL A 129 9.79 0.16 -6.45
C VAL A 129 9.21 -0.73 -5.36
N PHE A 130 9.11 -0.19 -4.14
CA PHE A 130 8.62 -0.91 -2.96
C PHE A 130 9.27 -2.29 -2.77
N GLY A 131 10.59 -2.38 -3.03
CA GLY A 131 11.38 -3.59 -2.89
C GLY A 131 11.43 -4.50 -4.13
N SER A 132 10.77 -4.12 -5.23
CA SER A 132 10.86 -4.83 -6.51
C SER A 132 11.42 -3.95 -7.65
N ARG A 133 11.71 -4.59 -8.79
CA ARG A 133 12.39 -3.94 -9.91
C ARG A 133 11.56 -2.83 -10.53
N ASP A 134 12.24 -1.78 -10.96
CA ASP A 134 11.66 -0.79 -11.84
C ASP A 134 11.53 -1.34 -13.28
N ASN A 135 10.83 -0.60 -14.14
CA ASN A 135 10.58 -0.95 -15.54
C ASN A 135 9.96 -2.35 -15.68
N PHE A 136 9.05 -2.70 -14.77
CA PHE A 136 8.36 -3.98 -14.77
C PHE A 136 7.46 -4.13 -15.99
N LEU A 137 7.14 -5.37 -16.35
CA LEU A 137 6.09 -5.69 -17.31
C LEU A 137 4.91 -6.26 -16.55
N GLY A 138 3.77 -5.57 -16.54
CA GLY A 138 2.54 -6.01 -15.89
C GLY A 138 1.81 -4.89 -15.16
N LEU A 139 1.19 -5.25 -14.04
CA LEU A 139 0.43 -4.38 -13.15
C LEU A 139 1.07 -4.33 -11.76
N ALA A 140 1.11 -3.12 -11.19
CA ALA A 140 1.40 -2.87 -9.79
C ALA A 140 0.22 -2.15 -9.14
N ILE A 141 -0.27 -2.66 -8.02
CA ILE A 141 -1.16 -1.95 -7.09
C ILE A 141 -0.30 -1.52 -5.91
N ILE A 142 -0.11 -0.22 -5.78
CA ILE A 142 0.81 0.40 -4.82
C ILE A 142 -0.01 0.95 -3.66
N LEU A 143 0.38 0.60 -2.44
CA LEU A 143 -0.19 1.08 -1.20
C LEU A 143 0.88 1.91 -0.49
N ASP A 144 0.87 3.20 -0.80
CA ASP A 144 1.87 4.16 -0.37
C ASP A 144 1.44 4.82 0.93
N THR A 145 2.28 4.77 1.97
CA THR A 145 2.00 5.40 3.26
C THR A 145 2.67 6.75 3.44
N TYR A 146 3.70 7.07 2.67
CA TYR A 146 4.48 8.30 2.84
C TYR A 146 4.25 9.26 1.67
N SER A 147 4.17 10.55 1.97
CA SER A 147 4.08 11.59 0.94
C SER A 147 5.49 12.09 0.67
N ASN A 148 6.12 11.66 -0.43
CA ASN A 148 7.50 12.03 -0.73
C ASN A 148 7.62 13.48 -1.23
N HIS A 149 6.51 14.14 -1.54
CA HIS A 149 6.49 15.43 -2.19
C HIS A 149 6.08 16.57 -1.23
N ASN A 150 6.78 17.70 -1.32
CA ASN A 150 6.68 18.85 -0.40
C ASN A 150 5.73 19.96 -0.93
N GLY A 151 4.90 19.63 -1.92
CA GLY A 151 3.98 20.54 -2.60
C GLY A 151 2.51 20.37 -2.16
N PRO A 152 1.60 21.24 -2.62
CA PRO A 152 0.17 21.05 -2.41
C PRO A 152 -0.33 19.83 -3.20
N HIS A 153 -0.31 18.66 -2.57
CA HIS A 153 -1.11 17.52 -3.05
C HIS A 153 -2.56 17.78 -2.73
N ASN A 154 -3.42 17.46 -3.70
CA ASN A 154 -4.86 17.49 -3.51
C ASN A 154 -5.37 16.19 -2.87
N HIS A 155 -4.46 15.34 -2.34
CA HIS A 155 -4.82 14.08 -1.72
C HIS A 155 -3.98 13.78 -0.46
N GLN A 156 -4.57 13.01 0.47
CA GLN A 156 -3.95 12.59 1.73
C GLN A 156 -3.38 11.17 1.62
N HIS A 157 -2.21 10.95 2.20
CA HIS A 157 -1.65 9.60 2.40
C HIS A 157 -2.22 8.97 3.68
N PRO A 158 -2.37 7.64 3.75
CA PRO A 158 -1.97 6.66 2.74
C PRO A 158 -2.84 6.65 1.47
N TYR A 159 -2.21 6.36 0.34
CA TYR A 159 -2.80 6.43 -1.00
C TYR A 159 -2.62 5.09 -1.72
N ILE A 160 -3.70 4.61 -2.35
CA ILE A 160 -3.67 3.40 -3.18
C ILE A 160 -3.69 3.83 -4.63
N SER A 161 -2.74 3.36 -5.44
CA SER A 161 -2.67 3.65 -6.86
C SER A 161 -2.42 2.40 -7.70
N ALA A 162 -2.76 2.46 -8.98
CA ALA A 162 -2.41 1.43 -9.96
C ALA A 162 -1.46 1.97 -11.01
N MET A 163 -0.49 1.15 -11.43
CA MET A 163 0.39 1.43 -12.56
C MET A 163 0.47 0.19 -13.45
N VAL A 164 0.22 0.36 -14.75
CA VAL A 164 0.50 -0.65 -15.77
C VAL A 164 1.74 -0.23 -16.54
N ASN A 165 2.64 -1.18 -16.74
CA ASN A 165 3.93 -0.91 -17.38
C ASN A 165 4.26 -2.01 -18.39
N ASN A 166 4.79 -1.58 -19.54
CA ASN A 166 5.27 -2.44 -20.62
C ASN A 166 6.80 -2.63 -20.59
N GLY A 167 7.45 -2.12 -19.54
CA GLY A 167 8.91 -2.14 -19.37
C GLY A 167 9.63 -0.87 -19.81
N SER A 168 8.91 0.16 -20.28
CA SER A 168 9.51 1.43 -20.69
C SER A 168 9.35 2.56 -19.67
N LEU A 169 8.39 2.46 -18.75
CA LEU A 169 8.10 3.49 -17.76
C LEU A 169 8.91 3.24 -16.49
N SER A 170 9.38 4.31 -15.86
CA SER A 170 10.04 4.29 -14.56
C SER A 170 9.09 4.83 -13.51
N TYR A 171 9.01 4.16 -12.36
CA TYR A 171 8.26 4.65 -11.21
C TYR A 171 9.09 5.70 -10.45
N ASP A 172 8.59 6.92 -10.43
CA ASP A 172 9.21 8.06 -9.74
C ASP A 172 8.77 8.07 -8.28
N HIS A 173 9.61 7.51 -7.42
CA HIS A 173 9.34 7.45 -5.98
C HIS A 173 9.35 8.83 -5.32
N ASP A 174 10.10 9.80 -5.85
CA ASP A 174 10.14 11.17 -5.30
C ASP A 174 8.84 11.95 -5.59
N ARG A 175 7.99 11.40 -6.46
CA ARG A 175 6.71 11.97 -6.89
C ARG A 175 5.57 10.98 -6.81
N ASP A 176 5.67 9.99 -5.93
CA ASP A 176 4.63 8.98 -5.64
C ASP A 176 4.05 8.30 -6.92
N GLY A 177 4.83 8.21 -8.00
CA GLY A 177 4.42 7.65 -9.29
C GLY A 177 3.34 8.42 -10.05
N THR A 178 3.08 9.69 -9.69
CA THR A 178 1.95 10.48 -10.19
C THR A 178 1.87 10.65 -11.71
N HIS A 179 2.99 10.59 -12.43
CA HIS A 179 3.08 10.68 -13.90
C HIS A 179 2.74 9.36 -14.63
N THR A 180 2.76 8.24 -13.90
CA THR A 180 2.50 6.89 -14.43
C THR A 180 1.28 6.23 -13.81
N GLN A 181 0.54 6.97 -12.98
CA GLN A 181 -0.66 6.50 -12.31
C GLN A 181 -1.81 6.31 -13.31
N LEU A 182 -2.48 5.16 -13.23
CA LEU A 182 -3.73 4.91 -13.94
C LEU A 182 -4.91 5.56 -13.23
N ALA A 183 -5.06 5.23 -11.95
CA ALA A 183 -6.07 5.72 -11.05
C ALA A 183 -5.62 5.46 -9.61
N GLY A 184 -6.27 6.12 -8.65
CA GLY A 184 -6.00 5.91 -7.23
C GLY A 184 -7.06 6.50 -6.32
N CYS A 185 -6.98 6.17 -5.03
CA CYS A 185 -7.83 6.75 -4.00
C CYS A 185 -7.09 6.85 -2.66
N GLU A 186 -7.58 7.76 -1.80
CA GLU A 186 -7.13 7.86 -0.41
C GLU A 186 -7.71 6.71 0.42
N ALA A 187 -6.87 6.08 1.23
CA ALA A 187 -7.27 4.92 2.02
C ALA A 187 -6.49 4.86 3.35
N LYS A 188 -7.17 5.12 4.47
CA LYS A 188 -6.54 5.11 5.80
C LYS A 188 -6.43 3.69 6.36
N PHE A 189 -5.46 2.92 5.85
CA PHE A 189 -5.26 1.50 6.21
C PHE A 189 -4.19 1.27 7.31
N ARG A 190 -3.41 2.29 7.68
CA ARG A 190 -2.31 2.17 8.65
C ARG A 190 -2.82 2.23 10.09
N ASN A 191 -2.26 1.37 10.97
CA ASN A 191 -2.55 1.34 12.41
C ASN A 191 -4.05 1.20 12.74
N VAL A 192 -4.80 0.48 11.90
CA VAL A 192 -6.20 0.16 12.20
C VAL A 192 -6.30 -1.11 13.05
N ASP A 193 -7.27 -1.12 13.97
CA ASP A 193 -7.46 -2.23 14.91
C ASP A 193 -8.03 -3.48 14.24
N TYR A 194 -8.71 -3.30 13.11
CA TYR A 194 -9.42 -4.36 12.40
C TYR A 194 -8.57 -4.99 11.27
N ASP A 195 -9.15 -5.98 10.58
CA ASP A 195 -8.56 -6.58 9.39
C ASP A 195 -8.66 -5.60 8.21
N THR A 196 -7.57 -5.44 7.45
CA THR A 196 -7.57 -4.63 6.23
C THR A 196 -7.53 -5.52 5.00
N LEU A 197 -8.55 -5.38 4.17
CA LEU A 197 -8.70 -6.16 2.93
C LEU A 197 -8.69 -5.25 1.72
N ILE A 198 -8.06 -5.72 0.65
CA ILE A 198 -8.14 -5.15 -0.69
C ILE A 198 -8.55 -6.26 -1.67
N SER A 199 -9.53 -5.97 -2.52
CA SER A 199 -9.91 -6.80 -3.67
C SER A 199 -9.41 -6.13 -4.94
N ILE A 200 -8.68 -6.90 -5.74
CA ILE A 200 -8.19 -6.51 -7.06
C ILE A 200 -8.88 -7.44 -8.07
N ARG A 201 -9.85 -6.90 -8.80
CA ARG A 201 -10.63 -7.63 -9.79
C ARG A 201 -10.22 -7.19 -11.18
N TYR A 202 -9.81 -8.14 -12.01
CA TYR A 202 -9.55 -7.92 -13.43
C TYR A 202 -10.50 -8.80 -14.23
N GLU A 203 -11.46 -8.18 -14.92
CA GLU A 203 -12.51 -8.88 -15.63
C GLU A 203 -12.87 -8.09 -16.90
N ASN A 204 -12.88 -8.77 -18.04
CA ASN A 204 -13.29 -8.18 -19.33
C ASN A 204 -12.56 -6.84 -19.63
N ASP A 205 -11.25 -6.79 -19.39
CA ASP A 205 -10.38 -5.62 -19.56
C ASP A 205 -10.71 -4.42 -18.64
N VAL A 206 -11.41 -4.68 -17.55
CA VAL A 206 -11.71 -3.71 -16.50
C VAL A 206 -10.96 -4.09 -15.23
N LEU A 207 -10.13 -3.17 -14.74
CA LEU A 207 -9.47 -3.25 -13.44
C LEU A 207 -10.33 -2.51 -12.42
N THR A 208 -10.81 -3.22 -11.40
CA THR A 208 -11.55 -2.64 -10.27
C THR A 208 -10.79 -2.94 -8.98
N VAL A 209 -10.50 -1.90 -8.20
CA VAL A 209 -9.88 -2.04 -6.88
C VAL A 209 -10.87 -1.58 -5.83
N SER A 210 -11.08 -2.43 -4.82
CA SER A 210 -11.99 -2.16 -3.70
C SER A 210 -11.32 -2.49 -2.38
N THR A 211 -11.74 -1.85 -1.29
CA THR A 211 -11.18 -2.05 0.04
C THR A 211 -12.26 -2.28 1.09
N ASP A 212 -11.96 -3.09 2.10
CA ASP A 212 -12.66 -3.10 3.39
C ASP A 212 -11.65 -2.79 4.49
N LEU A 213 -11.72 -1.57 5.02
CA LEU A 213 -10.83 -1.06 6.08
C LEU A 213 -11.58 -0.78 7.39
N GLU A 214 -12.91 -0.93 7.37
CA GLU A 214 -13.79 -0.63 8.50
C GLU A 214 -14.39 -1.91 9.11
N ASN A 215 -13.96 -3.08 8.62
CA ASN A 215 -14.43 -4.40 9.04
C ASN A 215 -15.96 -4.51 8.99
N LYS A 216 -16.52 -3.96 7.92
CA LYS A 216 -17.97 -3.99 7.66
C LYS A 216 -18.37 -5.23 6.85
N ASN A 217 -17.39 -6.02 6.40
CA ASN A 217 -17.58 -7.09 5.41
C ASN A 217 -18.24 -6.55 4.13
N THR A 218 -17.92 -5.30 3.77
CA THR A 218 -18.46 -4.65 2.59
C THR A 218 -17.33 -3.98 1.81
N TRP A 219 -17.26 -4.31 0.51
CA TRP A 219 -16.29 -3.71 -0.39
C TRP A 219 -16.70 -2.27 -0.73
N LYS A 220 -15.82 -1.33 -0.40
CA LYS A 220 -15.91 0.05 -0.90
C LYS A 220 -15.00 0.20 -2.10
N GLN A 221 -15.57 0.54 -3.26
CA GLN A 221 -14.78 0.79 -4.47
C GLN A 221 -13.80 1.95 -4.25
N CYS A 222 -12.53 1.70 -4.55
CA CYS A 222 -11.46 2.70 -4.56
C CYS A 222 -11.41 3.39 -5.93
N PHE A 223 -11.21 2.61 -6.99
CA PHE A 223 -11.27 3.08 -8.37
C PHE A 223 -11.61 1.95 -9.35
N GLN A 224 -11.95 2.33 -10.58
CA GLN A 224 -12.20 1.42 -11.70
C GLN A 224 -11.62 2.04 -12.98
N VAL A 225 -10.92 1.23 -13.78
CA VAL A 225 -10.30 1.64 -15.05
C VAL A 225 -10.66 0.62 -16.12
N THR A 226 -11.19 1.08 -17.23
CA THR A 226 -11.52 0.26 -18.41
C THR A 226 -10.38 0.29 -19.44
N GLY A 227 -10.36 -0.69 -20.35
CA GLY A 227 -9.36 -0.75 -21.42
C GLY A 227 -7.97 -1.15 -20.92
N VAL A 228 -7.88 -1.84 -19.78
CA VAL A 228 -6.63 -2.39 -19.25
C VAL A 228 -6.38 -3.74 -19.90
N LYS A 229 -5.21 -3.89 -20.55
CA LYS A 229 -4.79 -5.11 -21.23
C LYS A 229 -3.65 -5.75 -20.46
N LEU A 230 -3.87 -6.93 -19.88
CA LEU A 230 -2.86 -7.70 -19.15
C LEU A 230 -2.67 -9.07 -19.79
N PRO A 231 -1.42 -9.47 -20.07
CA PRO A 231 -1.14 -10.78 -20.64
C PRO A 231 -1.34 -11.89 -19.61
N THR A 232 -1.71 -13.07 -20.07
CA THR A 232 -1.66 -14.27 -19.24
C THR A 232 -0.22 -14.77 -19.10
N GLY A 233 0.02 -15.61 -18.09
CA GLY A 233 1.31 -16.23 -17.84
C GLY A 233 2.25 -15.44 -16.93
N TYR A 234 1.78 -14.34 -16.32
CA TYR A 234 2.54 -13.56 -15.34
C TYR A 234 2.31 -14.08 -13.91
N PHE A 235 3.11 -13.58 -12.97
CA PHE A 235 3.17 -14.04 -11.59
C PHE A 235 2.59 -13.03 -10.62
N PHE A 236 1.93 -13.54 -9.58
CA PHE A 236 1.53 -12.72 -8.44
C PHE A 236 2.68 -12.57 -7.44
N GLY A 237 2.76 -11.40 -6.80
CA GLY A 237 3.71 -11.16 -5.74
C GLY A 237 3.32 -9.99 -4.86
N VAL A 238 4.01 -9.87 -3.72
CA VAL A 238 3.90 -8.71 -2.84
C VAL A 238 5.30 -8.35 -2.38
N SER A 239 5.65 -7.07 -2.44
CA SER A 239 6.92 -6.56 -1.93
C SER A 239 6.69 -5.32 -1.08
N ALA A 240 7.55 -5.08 -0.11
CA ALA A 240 7.53 -3.88 0.71
C ALA A 240 8.95 -3.34 0.90
N THR A 241 9.05 -2.04 1.15
CA THR A 241 10.31 -1.37 1.48
C THR A 241 10.13 -0.37 2.61
N THR A 242 11.22 -0.11 3.32
CA THR A 242 11.36 0.97 4.28
C THR A 242 12.61 1.78 3.94
N GLY A 243 12.48 3.10 3.83
CA GLY A 243 13.58 4.04 3.65
C GLY A 243 14.16 4.52 4.97
N ASP A 244 14.25 5.85 5.11
CA ASP A 244 14.57 6.53 6.38
C ASP A 244 13.42 6.43 7.40
N LEU A 245 12.20 6.18 6.89
CA LEU A 245 11.03 5.88 7.69
C LEU A 245 10.74 4.37 7.62
N SER A 246 9.96 3.87 8.58
CA SER A 246 9.66 2.46 8.66
C SER A 246 8.26 2.18 9.17
N ASP A 247 7.75 1.02 8.73
CA ASP A 247 6.56 0.35 9.24
C ASP A 247 6.75 -1.16 9.13
N ASN A 248 5.97 -1.90 9.92
CA ASN A 248 5.76 -3.31 9.67
C ASN A 248 4.77 -3.47 8.52
N HIS A 249 5.14 -4.26 7.51
CA HIS A 249 4.27 -4.65 6.41
C HIS A 249 3.98 -6.14 6.51
N ASP A 250 2.80 -6.48 7.05
CA ASP A 250 2.38 -7.86 7.30
C ASP A 250 1.36 -8.31 6.26
N LEU A 251 1.60 -9.48 5.66
CA LEU A 251 0.69 -10.18 4.77
C LEU A 251 0.03 -11.33 5.53
N LEU A 252 -1.29 -11.27 5.68
CA LEU A 252 -2.08 -12.28 6.40
C LEU A 252 -2.65 -13.32 5.44
N ALA A 253 -3.15 -12.90 4.29
CA ALA A 253 -3.62 -13.80 3.24
C ALA A 253 -3.59 -13.16 1.86
N MET A 254 -3.42 -13.99 0.84
CA MET A 254 -3.78 -13.72 -0.56
C MET A 254 -4.66 -14.88 -1.02
N LYS A 255 -5.85 -14.59 -1.52
CA LYS A 255 -6.77 -15.60 -2.04
C LYS A 255 -7.13 -15.23 -3.46
N PHE A 256 -6.85 -16.15 -4.37
CA PHE A 256 -7.10 -15.99 -5.78
C PHE A 256 -8.36 -16.74 -6.18
N TYR A 257 -9.25 -16.06 -6.90
CA TYR A 257 -10.48 -16.60 -7.44
C TYR A 257 -10.43 -16.48 -8.98
N GLU A 258 -10.60 -17.59 -9.66
CA GLU A 258 -10.80 -17.59 -11.11
C GLU A 258 -12.25 -17.21 -11.40
N LEU A 259 -12.45 -16.22 -12.26
CA LEU A 259 -13.79 -15.78 -12.65
C LEU A 259 -14.16 -16.41 -13.99
N GLU A 260 -15.45 -16.66 -14.18
CA GLU A 260 -15.96 -17.17 -15.46
C GLU A 260 -15.69 -16.15 -16.57
N ALA A 261 -15.21 -16.64 -17.70
CA ALA A 261 -14.95 -15.82 -18.87
C ALA A 261 -15.83 -16.29 -20.04
N PRO A 262 -16.52 -15.38 -20.75
CA PRO A 262 -17.31 -15.76 -21.91
C PRO A 262 -16.42 -16.45 -22.94
N ALA A 263 -16.90 -17.55 -23.55
CA ALA A 263 -16.15 -18.32 -24.55
C ALA A 263 -15.66 -17.47 -25.75
N LEU A 264 -16.28 -16.31 -25.98
CA LEU A 264 -15.92 -15.35 -27.03
C LEU A 264 -14.61 -14.56 -26.72
N HIS A 265 -14.15 -14.55 -25.46
CA HIS A 265 -12.95 -13.82 -25.01
C HIS A 265 -11.74 -14.73 -24.74
N ALA A 266 -11.79 -16.00 -25.16
CA ALA A 266 -10.68 -16.94 -25.10
C ALA A 266 -9.58 -16.67 -26.17
N GLU A 267 -9.33 -15.40 -26.49
CA GLU A 267 -8.17 -15.02 -27.30
C GLU A 267 -6.88 -15.32 -26.53
N ASP A 268 -5.85 -15.77 -27.24
CA ASP A 268 -4.54 -16.04 -26.63
C ASP A 268 -3.90 -14.72 -26.15
N ARG A 269 -4.03 -14.46 -24.85
CA ARG A 269 -3.44 -13.29 -24.18
C ARG A 269 -1.98 -13.50 -23.77
N SER A 270 -1.35 -14.63 -24.06
CA SER A 270 0.03 -14.89 -23.60
C SER A 270 1.08 -13.97 -24.22
N ARG A 271 0.74 -13.29 -25.33
CA ARG A 271 1.67 -12.46 -26.12
C ARG A 271 1.32 -10.98 -26.19
N ILE A 272 0.26 -10.53 -25.52
CA ILE A 272 -0.09 -9.11 -25.52
C ILE A 272 0.88 -8.31 -24.66
N ILE A 273 1.07 -7.03 -25.01
CA ILE A 273 1.90 -6.12 -24.23
C ILE A 273 1.01 -5.43 -23.19
N PRO A 274 1.40 -5.40 -21.89
CA PRO A 274 0.62 -4.69 -20.88
C PRO A 274 0.40 -3.22 -21.27
N SER A 275 -0.85 -2.77 -21.25
CA SER A 275 -1.20 -1.38 -21.60
C SER A 275 -2.55 -0.98 -20.97
N ALA A 276 -2.81 0.32 -20.93
CA ALA A 276 -4.09 0.89 -20.54
C ALA A 276 -4.45 2.02 -21.51
N GLU A 277 -5.74 2.15 -21.85
CA GLU A 277 -6.22 3.21 -22.74
C GLU A 277 -6.32 4.57 -22.04
N THR A 278 -6.51 4.57 -20.72
CA THR A 278 -6.68 5.78 -19.91
C THR A 278 -5.63 5.82 -18.81
N PHE A 279 -5.08 7.02 -18.60
CA PHE A 279 -4.19 7.37 -17.50
C PHE A 279 -4.76 8.61 -16.82
N ASP A 280 -4.50 8.78 -15.52
CA ASP A 280 -4.85 10.02 -14.85
C ASP A 280 -4.15 11.19 -15.55
N ALA A 281 -4.88 12.29 -15.72
CA ALA A 281 -4.34 13.46 -16.40
C ALA A 281 -3.03 13.91 -15.73
N PRO A 282 -1.96 14.19 -16.51
CA PRO A 282 -0.71 14.70 -15.96
C PRO A 282 -1.00 15.94 -15.11
N ARG A 283 -0.61 15.89 -13.83
CA ARG A 283 -0.94 16.97 -12.88
C ARG A 283 -0.11 18.20 -13.22
N GLU A 284 -0.74 19.37 -13.25
CA GLU A 284 -0.06 20.66 -13.45
C GLU A 284 0.89 20.90 -12.27
N HIS A 285 2.20 20.87 -12.56
CA HIS A 285 3.22 21.03 -11.54
C HIS A 285 3.44 22.51 -11.26
N LYS A 286 3.35 22.90 -9.99
CA LYS A 286 3.98 24.12 -9.50
C LYS A 286 5.36 23.69 -9.03
N ASP A 287 6.40 24.08 -9.78
CA ASP A 287 7.79 23.82 -9.38
C ASP A 287 7.94 24.09 -7.89
N ASP A 288 8.46 23.10 -7.15
CA ASP A 288 8.82 23.33 -5.75
C ASP A 288 9.66 24.59 -5.71
N PRO A 289 9.35 25.57 -4.84
CA PRO A 289 10.24 26.69 -4.66
C PRO A 289 11.57 26.09 -4.23
N LYS A 290 12.57 26.09 -5.15
CA LYS A 290 13.95 25.71 -4.86
C LYS A 290 14.23 26.22 -3.48
N GLN A 291 14.46 25.32 -2.51
CA GLN A 291 14.76 25.72 -1.15
C GLN A 291 15.87 26.76 -1.24
N GLY A 292 15.45 28.01 -1.07
CA GLY A 292 16.31 29.14 -1.36
C GLY A 292 17.36 29.10 -0.29
N GLY A 293 18.55 28.61 -0.64
CA GLY A 293 19.76 28.92 0.10
C GLY A 293 19.68 30.40 0.47
N MET A 294 19.80 30.66 1.77
CA MET A 294 19.52 31.95 2.39
C MET A 294 19.97 33.07 1.45
N SER A 295 19.04 33.93 1.00
CA SER A 295 19.34 34.97 -0.01
C SER A 295 20.69 35.62 0.27
N ASN A 296 21.54 35.78 -0.76
CA ASN A 296 22.88 36.36 -0.63
C ASN A 296 22.88 37.68 0.17
N VAL A 297 21.76 38.42 0.15
CA VAL A 297 21.52 39.61 0.96
C VAL A 297 21.44 39.29 2.46
N LYS A 298 20.70 38.25 2.85
CA LYS A 298 20.60 37.80 4.25
C LYS A 298 21.96 37.28 4.75
N ILE A 299 22.71 36.56 3.92
CA ILE A 299 24.08 36.11 4.24
C ILE A 299 25.01 37.32 4.45
N PHE A 300 24.94 38.34 3.58
CA PHE A 300 25.72 39.56 3.70
C PHE A 300 25.44 40.31 5.02
N PHE A 301 24.16 40.50 5.39
CA PHE A 301 23.81 41.17 6.64
C PHE A 301 24.21 40.36 7.88
N LEU A 302 24.16 39.04 7.82
CA LEU A 302 24.61 38.17 8.91
C LEU A 302 26.12 38.28 9.13
N ILE A 303 26.92 38.29 8.05
CA ILE A 303 28.37 38.50 8.12
C ILE A 303 28.69 39.89 8.68
N LEU A 304 27.97 40.92 8.26
CA LEU A 304 28.16 42.30 8.74
C LEU A 304 27.84 42.43 10.24
N LEU A 305 26.77 41.77 10.72
CA LEU A 305 26.42 41.74 12.14
C LEU A 305 27.52 41.07 12.97
N VAL A 306 28.03 39.92 12.52
CA VAL A 306 29.12 39.19 13.21
C VAL A 306 30.39 40.05 13.26
N MET A 307 30.77 40.72 12.18
CA MET A 307 31.92 41.63 12.16
C MET A 307 31.77 42.77 13.15
N LEU A 308 30.57 43.35 13.26
CA LEU A 308 30.31 44.45 14.18
C LEU A 308 30.42 43.99 15.65
N ILE A 309 29.93 42.80 15.96
CA ILE A 309 30.08 42.18 17.29
C ILE A 309 31.57 41.96 17.61
N VAL A 310 32.36 41.46 16.67
CA VAL A 310 33.81 41.25 16.86
C VAL A 310 34.52 42.57 17.15
N VAL A 311 34.21 43.64 16.41
CA VAL A 311 34.81 44.96 16.65
C VAL A 311 34.48 45.46 18.06
N VAL A 312 33.22 45.33 18.50
CA VAL A 312 32.81 45.72 19.86
C VAL A 312 33.57 44.92 20.92
N LEU A 313 33.73 43.61 20.74
CA LEU A 313 34.48 42.76 21.67
C LEU A 313 35.96 43.14 21.73
N VAL A 314 36.58 43.49 20.60
CA VAL A 314 37.97 43.96 20.55
C VAL A 314 38.11 45.30 21.29
N VAL A 315 37.20 46.25 21.08
CA VAL A 315 37.23 47.54 21.77
C VAL A 315 37.07 47.36 23.29
N ILE A 316 36.11 46.51 23.72
CA ILE A 316 35.93 46.17 25.13
C ILE A 316 37.21 45.52 25.69
N GLY A 317 37.82 44.60 24.94
CA GLY A 317 39.07 43.95 25.32
C GLY A 317 40.22 44.94 25.51
N ILE A 318 40.39 45.89 24.59
CA ILE A 318 41.39 46.96 24.69
C ILE A 318 41.13 47.86 25.89
N MET A 319 39.88 48.29 26.11
CA MET A 319 39.51 49.11 27.27
C MET A 319 39.79 48.38 28.58
N PHE A 320 39.49 47.08 28.65
CA PHE A 320 39.76 46.27 29.84
C PHE A 320 41.26 46.08 30.08
N TYR A 321 42.03 45.87 29.01
CA TYR A 321 43.49 45.75 29.07
C TYR A 321 44.15 47.05 29.54
N GLN A 322 43.76 48.20 28.99
CA GLN A 322 44.25 49.52 29.41
C GLN A 322 43.91 49.80 30.88
N LYS A 323 42.66 49.53 31.29
CA LYS A 323 42.23 49.70 32.69
C LYS A 323 42.98 48.76 33.64
N HIS A 324 43.29 47.54 33.22
CA HIS A 324 44.11 46.61 33.99
C HIS A 324 45.56 47.10 34.11
N GLN A 325 46.14 47.64 33.04
CA GLN A 325 47.49 48.18 33.04
C GLN A 325 47.64 49.41 33.96
N GLU A 326 46.63 50.30 33.99
CA GLU A 326 46.60 51.42 34.95
C GLU A 326 46.50 50.95 36.40
N ASN A 327 45.65 49.97 36.68
CA ASN A 327 45.51 49.42 38.04
C ASN A 327 46.75 48.65 38.50
N SER A 328 47.45 47.95 37.60
CA SER A 328 48.71 47.27 37.90
C SER A 328 49.87 48.25 38.13
N ARG A 329 49.90 49.40 37.42
CA ARG A 329 50.87 50.49 37.71
C ARG A 329 50.66 51.14 39.08
N LYS A 330 49.42 51.20 39.58
CA LYS A 330 49.11 51.77 40.90
C LYS A 330 49.47 50.86 42.09
N ARG A 331 49.91 49.61 41.85
CA ARG A 331 50.36 48.69 42.91
C ARG A 331 51.88 48.69 43.15
N PHE A 332 52.64 49.48 42.39
CA PHE A 332 54.11 49.60 42.51
C PHE A 332 54.59 50.98 42.95
N TYR A 333 53.70 51.81 43.51
CA TYR A 333 54.04 53.06 44.21
C TYR A 333 53.57 53.02 45.65
#